data_AF-A0A7K5I977-F1
#
_entry.id   AF-A0A7K5I977-F1
#
_cell.length_a   1.000
_cell.length_b   1.000
_cell.length_c   1.000
_cell.angle_alpha   90.00
_cell.angle_beta   90.00
_cell.angle_gamma   90.00
#
_symmetry.space_group_name_H-M   'P 1'
#
loop_
_entity.id
_entity.type
_entity.pdbx_description
1 polymer ?
#
loop_
_entity_poly.entity_id
_entity_poly.type
_entity_poly.pdbx_seq_one_letter_code
_entity_poly.pdbx_strand_id
1 'polypeptide(L)'
;QFVSDSPDRMLKMEEFFPESFRLDIEDERNAFFKLCKEEQIWICKPSYSNQGRGIFLLKIPAAVNILQAKLCSAKKCLFSRNMSHDAPQPRIVQRYIQQPLLLEGKKFDVRSYLLIACTAPYVLFFAQGYVRLTCVNYDAASDDLTVHLTNQYMQKKNSLYSQLKDETVWSMERFNSYVNEKFRQTKGLPKDWVFTVFTKRMQQIMLQCFLAARNKLDRKLGYFDLIGCDFLIDENFKVWLLEMNSNPALHTNCKALREIIPAVVYESL
;
A
#
# COMPACT_ATOMS: atom_id res chain seq x y z
N GLN A 1 12.00 20.68 1.69
CA GLN A 1 13.33 20.41 2.30
C GLN A 1 13.13 19.42 3.44
N PHE A 2 13.77 18.25 3.41
CA PHE A 2 13.83 17.37 4.57
C PHE A 2 14.79 18.01 5.59
N VAL A 3 14.27 18.76 6.56
CA VAL A 3 15.05 19.29 7.67
C VAL A 3 15.14 18.20 8.73
N SER A 4 16.32 17.58 8.87
CA SER A 4 16.57 16.58 9.92
C SER A 4 17.04 17.28 11.18
N ASP A 5 16.10 17.63 12.06
CA ASP A 5 16.44 17.95 13.44
C ASP A 5 16.36 16.67 14.29
N SER A 6 17.50 16.31 14.89
CA SER A 6 17.83 15.13 15.70
C SER A 6 18.34 13.90 14.91
N PRO A 7 19.28 13.10 15.48
CA PRO A 7 19.73 11.85 14.87
C PRO A 7 18.57 10.84 14.97
N ASP A 8 17.65 10.95 14.03
CA ASP A 8 16.41 10.18 13.96
C ASP A 8 16.78 8.69 13.96
N ARG A 9 16.41 8.02 15.06
CA ARG A 9 16.43 6.56 15.17
C ARG A 9 15.84 5.98 13.88
N MET A 10 16.63 5.21 13.14
CA MET A 10 16.14 4.51 11.95
C MET A 10 14.89 3.70 12.33
N LEU A 11 13.80 3.92 11.59
CA LEU A 11 12.56 3.18 11.82
C LEU A 11 12.80 1.71 11.48
N LYS A 12 12.45 0.82 12.40
CA LYS A 12 12.43 -0.61 12.11
C LYS A 12 11.25 -0.92 11.19
N MET A 13 11.44 -1.87 10.27
CA MET A 13 10.41 -2.23 9.28
C MET A 13 9.08 -2.63 9.94
N GLU A 14 9.11 -3.37 11.05
CA GLU A 14 7.94 -3.78 11.85
C GLU A 14 7.11 -2.61 12.42
N GLU A 15 7.69 -1.41 12.52
CA GLU A 15 6.99 -0.22 13.03
C GLU A 15 6.05 0.40 11.98
N PHE A 16 6.20 0.05 10.70
CA PHE A 16 5.44 0.70 9.62
C PHE A 16 5.10 -0.20 8.42
N PHE A 17 5.64 -1.42 8.32
CA PHE A 17 5.32 -2.35 7.26
C PHE A 17 4.70 -3.61 7.87
N PRO A 18 3.52 -4.07 7.39
CA PRO A 18 2.90 -5.26 7.95
C PRO A 18 3.80 -6.47 7.78
N GLU A 19 3.81 -7.37 8.76
CA GLU A 19 4.61 -8.59 8.73
C GLU A 19 4.39 -9.34 7.42
N SER A 20 5.47 -9.65 6.71
CA SER A 20 5.42 -10.17 5.36
C SER A 20 6.47 -11.24 5.12
N PHE A 21 6.13 -12.24 4.31
CA PHE A 21 7.01 -13.34 3.92
C PHE A 21 6.96 -13.53 2.41
N ARG A 22 8.12 -13.69 1.80
CA ARG A 22 8.30 -14.06 0.40
C ARG A 22 8.17 -15.56 0.25
N LEU A 23 7.17 -16.00 -0.50
CA LEU A 23 6.89 -17.42 -0.71
C LEU A 23 7.87 -18.06 -1.72
N ASP A 24 8.58 -17.26 -2.51
CA ASP A 24 9.67 -17.70 -3.37
C ASP A 24 10.95 -18.04 -2.59
N ILE A 25 11.15 -17.46 -1.41
CA ILE A 25 12.27 -17.78 -0.52
C ILE A 25 11.87 -18.93 0.41
N GLU A 26 12.68 -19.98 0.46
CA GLU A 26 12.34 -21.20 1.20
C GLU A 26 12.22 -20.98 2.70
N ASP A 27 13.18 -20.30 3.31
CA ASP A 27 13.19 -20.06 4.75
C ASP A 27 12.00 -19.19 5.19
N GLU A 28 11.72 -18.11 4.46
CA GLU A 28 10.57 -17.24 4.73
C GLU A 28 9.24 -17.97 4.52
N ARG A 29 9.11 -18.77 3.45
CA ARG A 29 7.94 -19.61 3.21
C ARG A 29 7.69 -20.60 4.35
N ASN A 30 8.74 -21.28 4.82
CA ASN A 30 8.63 -22.23 5.91
C ASN A 30 8.32 -21.54 7.24
N ALA A 31 8.88 -20.35 7.48
CA ALA A 31 8.56 -19.52 8.63
C ALA A 31 7.07 -19.11 8.63
N PHE A 32 6.54 -18.69 7.48
CA PHE A 32 5.12 -18.36 7.34
C PHE A 32 4.21 -19.54 7.69
N PHE A 33 4.46 -20.73 7.14
CA PHE A 33 3.61 -21.90 7.41
C PHE A 33 3.69 -22.38 8.86
N LYS A 34 4.80 -22.13 9.57
CA LYS A 34 4.90 -22.38 11.01
C LYS A 34 4.17 -21.34 11.84
N LEU A 35 4.15 -20.09 11.38
CA LEU A 35 3.56 -18.97 12.10
C LEU A 35 2.04 -18.86 11.92
N CYS A 36 1.53 -19.22 10.74
CA CYS A 36 0.13 -18.99 10.38
C CYS A 36 -0.81 -19.76 11.31
N LYS A 37 -1.49 -19.03 12.21
CA LYS A 37 -2.51 -19.54 13.14
C LYS A 37 -3.91 -19.35 12.56
N GLU A 38 -4.88 -20.09 13.08
CA GLU A 38 -6.25 -20.18 12.52
C GLU A 38 -7.04 -18.87 12.52
N GLU A 39 -6.69 -17.90 13.36
CA GLU A 39 -7.46 -16.65 13.54
C GLU A 39 -6.90 -15.46 12.73
N GLN A 40 -5.78 -15.61 12.04
CA GLN A 40 -5.12 -14.50 11.35
C GLN A 40 -5.47 -14.48 9.87
N ILE A 41 -5.95 -13.32 9.39
CA ILE A 41 -6.14 -13.10 7.96
C ILE A 41 -4.81 -12.64 7.35
N TRP A 42 -4.45 -13.26 6.23
CA TRP A 42 -3.31 -12.86 5.42
C TRP A 42 -3.77 -12.47 4.02
N ILE A 43 -3.06 -11.54 3.40
CA ILE A 43 -3.27 -11.16 2.00
C ILE A 43 -2.09 -11.68 1.17
N CYS A 44 -2.40 -12.51 0.18
CA CYS A 44 -1.40 -13.03 -0.75
C CYS A 44 -1.41 -12.18 -2.02
N LYS A 45 -0.25 -11.61 -2.37
CA LYS A 45 -0.07 -10.70 -3.52
C LYS A 45 1.04 -11.23 -4.41
N PRO A 46 0.92 -11.17 -5.75
CA PRO A 46 2.06 -11.42 -6.63
C PRO A 46 3.07 -10.26 -6.56
N SER A 47 4.37 -10.55 -6.58
CA SER A 47 5.43 -9.55 -6.32
C SER A 47 5.62 -8.50 -7.42
N TYR A 48 5.17 -8.79 -8.65
CA TYR A 48 5.35 -7.91 -9.81
C TYR A 48 4.02 -7.70 -10.56
N SER A 49 2.91 -7.63 -9.81
CA SER A 49 1.57 -7.40 -10.35
C SER A 49 1.04 -6.05 -9.89
N ASN A 50 0.08 -5.51 -10.65
CA ASN A 50 -0.61 -4.28 -10.34
C ASN A 50 -2.14 -4.50 -10.42
N GLN A 51 -2.90 -3.45 -10.10
CA GLN A 51 -4.37 -3.43 -10.28
C GLN A 51 -5.11 -4.49 -9.43
N GLY A 52 -4.48 -5.00 -8.37
CA GLY A 52 -5.06 -6.05 -7.53
C GLY A 52 -5.18 -7.42 -8.20
N ARG A 53 -4.59 -7.64 -9.37
CA ARG A 53 -4.69 -8.93 -10.08
C ARG A 53 -3.93 -10.02 -9.35
N GLY A 54 -4.59 -11.16 -9.14
CA GLY A 54 -4.01 -12.33 -8.50
C GLY A 54 -3.91 -12.23 -6.97
N ILE A 55 -4.49 -11.19 -6.38
CA ILE A 55 -4.62 -11.02 -4.92
C ILE A 55 -5.78 -11.86 -4.41
N PHE A 56 -5.56 -12.53 -3.28
CA PHE A 56 -6.62 -13.20 -2.52
C PHE A 56 -6.31 -13.15 -1.02
N LEU A 57 -7.36 -13.35 -0.22
CA LEU A 57 -7.24 -13.44 1.23
C LEU A 57 -7.15 -14.90 1.67
N LEU A 58 -6.30 -15.15 2.67
CA LEU A 58 -6.17 -16.40 3.40
C LEU A 58 -6.82 -16.18 4.76
N LYS A 59 -8.10 -16.55 4.88
CA LYS A 59 -8.88 -16.38 6.11
C LYS A 59 -8.97 -17.64 6.96
N ILE A 60 -8.97 -18.80 6.32
CA ILE A 60 -9.18 -20.11 6.96
C ILE A 60 -7.97 -21.02 6.74
N PRO A 61 -7.67 -21.93 7.67
CA PRO A 61 -6.55 -22.88 7.54
C PRO A 61 -6.57 -23.70 6.25
N ALA A 62 -7.77 -24.09 5.79
CA ALA A 62 -7.93 -24.83 4.54
C ALA A 62 -7.35 -24.08 3.32
N ALA A 63 -7.50 -22.75 3.25
CA ALA A 63 -6.95 -21.94 2.17
C ALA A 63 -5.42 -21.91 2.20
N VAL A 64 -4.82 -21.92 3.39
CA VAL A 64 -3.37 -21.98 3.60
C VAL A 64 -2.83 -23.35 3.15
N ASN A 65 -3.52 -24.44 3.49
CA ASN A 65 -3.15 -25.78 3.07
C ASN A 65 -3.23 -25.96 1.54
N ILE A 66 -4.27 -25.41 0.91
CA ILE A 66 -4.39 -25.39 -0.55
C ILE A 66 -3.22 -24.63 -1.19
N LEU A 67 -2.85 -23.48 -0.63
CA LEU A 67 -1.70 -22.71 -1.11
C LEU A 67 -0.39 -23.49 -0.95
N GLN A 68 -0.18 -24.13 0.20
CA GLN A 68 1.00 -24.96 0.45
C GLN A 68 1.09 -26.13 -0.54
N ALA A 69 -0.01 -26.85 -0.77
CA ALA A 69 -0.08 -27.94 -1.73
C ALA A 69 0.25 -27.47 -3.16
N LYS A 70 -0.30 -26.33 -3.59
CA LYS A 70 -0.01 -25.73 -4.91
C LYS A 70 1.47 -25.41 -5.08
N LEU A 71 2.12 -24.84 -4.07
CA LEU A 71 3.54 -24.51 -4.11
C LEU A 71 4.43 -25.77 -4.12
N CYS A 72 4.05 -26.81 -3.38
CA CYS A 72 4.75 -28.10 -3.39
C CYS A 72 4.65 -28.82 -4.74
N SER A 73 3.47 -28.79 -5.38
CA SER A 73 3.27 -29.39 -6.70
C SER A 73 4.03 -28.64 -7.79
N ALA A 74 4.06 -27.30 -7.75
CA ALA A 74 4.86 -26.50 -8.68
C ALA A 74 6.36 -26.80 -8.57
N LYS A 75 6.87 -27.06 -7.34
CA LYS A 75 8.25 -27.55 -7.14
C LYS A 75 8.50 -28.90 -7.82
N LYS A 76 7.59 -29.86 -7.74
CA LYS A 76 7.76 -31.19 -8.37
C LYS A 76 7.83 -31.11 -9.89
N CYS A 77 7.06 -30.21 -10.51
CA CYS A 77 7.11 -29.99 -11.95
C CYS A 77 8.45 -29.39 -12.42
N LEU A 78 9.08 -28.52 -11.63
CA LEU A 78 10.39 -27.91 -11.95
C LEU A 78 11.55 -28.94 -12.02
N PHE A 79 11.44 -30.09 -11.33
CA PHE A 79 12.43 -31.17 -11.38
C PHE A 79 12.24 -32.13 -12.57
N SER A 80 11.08 -32.07 -13.26
CA SER A 80 10.86 -32.81 -14.50
C SER A 80 11.22 -31.90 -15.68
N ARG A 81 12.26 -32.27 -16.43
CA ARG A 81 12.98 -31.41 -17.40
C ARG A 81 12.21 -30.91 -18.65
N ASN A 82 10.88 -30.90 -18.65
CA ASN A 82 10.11 -30.42 -19.81
C ASN A 82 9.23 -29.21 -19.48
N MET A 83 9.48 -28.12 -20.21
CA MET A 83 8.72 -26.87 -20.36
C MET A 83 9.18 -25.65 -19.53
N SER A 84 9.95 -24.82 -20.25
CA SER A 84 9.93 -23.37 -20.23
C SER A 84 8.50 -22.80 -20.29
N HIS A 85 8.09 -22.07 -19.24
CA HIS A 85 7.12 -20.95 -19.16
C HIS A 85 6.27 -20.89 -17.87
N ASP A 86 6.20 -21.96 -17.06
CA ASP A 86 5.32 -22.04 -15.87
C ASP A 86 6.07 -22.04 -14.52
N ALA A 87 7.13 -21.23 -14.38
CA ALA A 87 7.66 -20.97 -13.05
C ALA A 87 6.59 -20.22 -12.22
N PRO A 88 6.21 -20.69 -11.02
CA PRO A 88 5.18 -20.02 -10.24
C PRO A 88 5.60 -18.57 -9.96
N GLN A 89 4.74 -17.62 -10.33
CA GLN A 89 5.00 -16.20 -10.14
C GLN A 89 5.37 -15.93 -8.67
N PRO A 90 6.46 -15.19 -8.40
CA PRO A 90 6.85 -14.82 -7.04
C PRO A 90 5.69 -14.14 -6.31
N ARG A 91 5.50 -14.50 -5.04
CA ARG A 91 4.39 -14.04 -4.21
C ARG A 91 4.88 -13.64 -2.84
N ILE A 92 4.24 -12.63 -2.29
CA ILE A 92 4.38 -12.21 -0.90
C ILE A 92 3.06 -12.50 -0.17
N VAL A 93 3.15 -13.07 1.02
CA VAL A 93 2.05 -13.11 1.98
C VAL A 93 2.32 -12.07 3.03
N GLN A 94 1.32 -11.27 3.33
CA GLN A 94 1.42 -10.13 4.22
C GLN A 94 0.27 -10.17 5.22
N ARG A 95 0.54 -9.81 6.47
CA ARG A 95 -0.50 -9.73 7.50
C ARG A 95 -1.56 -8.73 7.06
N TYR A 96 -2.80 -9.19 7.01
CA TYR A 96 -3.91 -8.33 6.65
C TYR A 96 -4.27 -7.44 7.83
N ILE A 97 -4.38 -6.13 7.59
CA ILE A 97 -4.83 -5.17 8.61
C ILE A 97 -6.35 -5.27 8.68
N GLN A 98 -6.83 -6.08 9.64
CA GLN A 98 -8.23 -6.43 9.81
C GLN A 98 -9.09 -5.26 10.30
N GLN A 99 -8.51 -4.37 11.11
CA GLN A 99 -9.17 -3.21 11.71
C GLN A 99 -8.59 -1.90 11.12
N PRO A 100 -8.82 -1.61 9.82
CA PRO A 100 -8.44 -0.33 9.25
C PRO A 100 -9.27 0.79 9.87
N LEU A 101 -8.73 2.01 9.89
CA LEU A 101 -9.57 3.19 10.07
C LEU A 101 -10.59 3.25 8.93
N LEU A 102 -11.83 3.55 9.26
CA LEU A 102 -12.92 3.65 8.29
C LEU A 102 -13.38 5.10 8.15
N LEU A 103 -13.59 5.55 6.91
CA LEU A 103 -14.21 6.84 6.61
C LEU A 103 -15.63 6.56 6.14
N GLU A 104 -16.62 7.01 6.89
CA GLU A 104 -18.04 6.74 6.60
C GLU A 104 -18.33 5.23 6.46
N GLY A 105 -17.65 4.40 7.26
CA GLY A 105 -17.76 2.93 7.20
C GLY A 105 -17.03 2.27 6.03
N LYS A 106 -16.42 3.04 5.12
CA LYS A 106 -15.68 2.54 3.96
C LYS A 106 -14.19 2.39 4.27
N LYS A 107 -13.56 1.34 3.73
CA LYS A 107 -12.11 1.17 3.81
C LYS A 107 -11.44 2.14 2.86
N PHE A 108 -10.29 2.66 3.24
CA PHE A 108 -9.52 3.58 2.39
C PHE A 108 -8.03 3.31 2.47
N ASP A 109 -7.29 3.86 1.51
CA ASP A 109 -5.84 4.04 1.61
C ASP A 109 -5.48 5.45 1.14
N VAL A 110 -4.27 5.90 1.46
CA VAL A 110 -3.73 7.20 1.04
C VAL A 110 -2.61 6.98 0.03
N ARG A 111 -2.79 7.51 -1.17
CA ARG A 111 -1.72 7.69 -2.16
C ARG A 111 -0.96 8.96 -1.80
N SER A 112 0.36 8.88 -1.68
CA SER A 112 1.27 10.03 -1.65
C SER A 112 2.44 9.81 -2.60
N TYR A 113 3.22 10.85 -2.87
CA TYR A 113 4.28 10.79 -3.88
C TYR A 113 5.65 11.13 -3.27
N LEU A 114 6.65 10.35 -3.66
CA LEU A 114 8.06 10.64 -3.45
C LEU A 114 8.68 10.94 -4.81
N LEU A 115 9.07 12.19 -5.04
CA LEU A 115 9.81 12.60 -6.21
C LEU A 115 11.31 12.50 -5.90
N ILE A 116 12.02 11.68 -6.67
CA ILE A 116 13.48 11.71 -6.76
C ILE A 116 13.81 12.66 -7.90
N ALA A 117 14.03 13.95 -7.60
CA ALA A 117 14.26 14.98 -8.62
C ALA A 117 15.66 14.90 -9.25
N CYS A 118 16.62 14.34 -8.52
CA CYS A 118 17.97 14.08 -9.00
C CYS A 118 18.56 12.87 -8.26
N THR A 119 19.46 12.12 -8.91
CA THR A 119 20.20 10.99 -8.30
C THR A 119 21.68 11.27 -8.04
N ALA A 120 22.18 12.41 -8.55
CA ALA A 120 23.58 12.83 -8.46
C ALA A 120 23.71 14.36 -8.32
N PRO A 121 23.58 14.93 -7.11
CA PRO A 121 23.27 14.28 -5.82
C PRO A 121 21.79 13.90 -5.69
N TYR A 122 21.45 13.09 -4.69
CA TYR A 122 20.05 12.78 -4.43
C TYR A 122 19.29 14.01 -3.93
N VAL A 123 18.19 14.36 -4.61
CA VAL A 123 17.25 15.40 -4.17
C VAL A 123 15.86 14.76 -4.12
N LEU A 124 15.23 14.83 -2.95
CA LEU A 124 13.94 14.20 -2.68
C LEU A 124 12.89 15.25 -2.32
N PHE A 125 11.70 15.11 -2.89
CA PHE A 125 10.52 15.89 -2.51
C PHE A 125 9.38 14.95 -2.14
N PHE A 126 8.64 15.34 -1.11
CA PHE A 126 7.38 14.71 -0.74
C PHE A 126 6.24 15.55 -1.31
N ALA A 127 5.31 14.90 -2.00
CA ALA A 127 4.06 15.53 -2.40
C ALA A 127 2.89 14.78 -1.74
N GLN A 128 1.95 15.56 -1.22
CA GLN A 128 0.67 15.01 -0.80
C GLN A 128 -0.06 14.45 -2.02
N GLY A 129 -0.86 13.41 -1.83
CA GLY A 129 -1.71 12.88 -2.88
C GLY A 129 -3.17 12.97 -2.48
N TYR A 130 -3.81 11.82 -2.35
CA TYR A 130 -5.26 11.73 -2.18
C TYR A 130 -5.64 10.43 -1.49
N VAL A 131 -6.86 10.40 -0.98
CA VAL A 131 -7.45 9.21 -0.36
C VAL A 131 -8.25 8.43 -1.38
N ARG A 132 -8.14 7.11 -1.39
CA ARG A 132 -8.91 6.18 -2.23
C ARG A 132 -9.80 5.33 -1.33
N LEU A 133 -11.11 5.39 -1.55
CA LEU A 133 -12.11 4.69 -0.75
C LEU A 133 -12.76 3.55 -1.55
N THR A 134 -13.24 2.54 -0.84
CA THR A 134 -14.15 1.53 -1.40
C THR A 134 -15.53 2.13 -1.70
N CYS A 135 -16.25 1.59 -2.68
CA CYS A 135 -17.62 2.01 -2.99
C CYS A 135 -18.60 1.64 -1.86
N VAL A 136 -18.34 0.51 -1.21
CA VAL A 136 -19.21 -0.10 -0.19
C VAL A 136 -18.53 -0.10 1.17
N ASN A 137 -19.33 -0.29 2.21
CA ASN A 137 -18.86 -0.39 3.59
C ASN A 137 -17.94 -1.59 3.77
N TYR A 138 -16.95 -1.42 4.63
CA TYR A 138 -16.01 -2.46 4.98
C TYR A 138 -16.66 -3.54 5.83
N ASP A 139 -16.46 -4.78 5.43
CA ASP A 139 -16.76 -5.97 6.20
C ASP A 139 -15.56 -6.91 6.10
N ALA A 140 -15.00 -7.29 7.26
CA ALA A 140 -13.87 -8.21 7.32
C ALA A 140 -14.24 -9.65 6.94
N ALA A 141 -15.51 -10.03 7.11
CA ALA A 141 -16.01 -11.36 6.82
C ALA A 141 -16.29 -11.58 5.32
N SER A 142 -16.73 -10.55 4.61
CA SER A 142 -17.05 -10.60 3.16
C SER A 142 -15.93 -11.20 2.31
N ASP A 143 -16.25 -12.11 1.40
CA ASP A 143 -15.27 -12.64 0.43
C ASP A 143 -15.12 -11.78 -0.83
N ASP A 144 -15.93 -10.72 -0.95
CA ASP A 144 -15.83 -9.77 -2.07
C ASP A 144 -14.58 -8.88 -1.92
N LEU A 145 -13.63 -9.06 -2.84
CA LEU A 145 -12.42 -8.25 -2.88
C LEU A 145 -12.69 -6.76 -3.10
N THR A 146 -13.84 -6.34 -3.65
CA THR A 146 -14.17 -4.91 -3.79
C THR A 146 -14.43 -4.22 -2.44
N VAL A 147 -14.74 -4.98 -1.40
CA VAL A 147 -14.86 -4.51 0.00
C VAL A 147 -13.48 -4.29 0.63
N HIS A 148 -12.45 -4.97 0.14
CA HIS A 148 -11.13 -5.01 0.76
C HIS A 148 -10.04 -4.23 0.02
N LEU A 149 -10.17 -4.07 -1.30
CA LEU A 149 -9.16 -3.48 -2.18
C LEU A 149 -9.62 -2.13 -2.71
N THR A 150 -8.94 -1.07 -2.30
CA THR A 150 -9.27 0.34 -2.57
C THR A 150 -8.84 0.84 -3.95
N ASN A 151 -8.03 0.07 -4.68
CA ASN A 151 -7.53 0.50 -5.98
C ASN A 151 -8.67 0.69 -6.99
N GLN A 152 -8.60 1.76 -7.78
CA GLN A 152 -9.69 2.12 -8.70
C GLN A 152 -10.01 1.04 -9.74
N TYR A 153 -9.03 0.21 -10.14
CA TYR A 153 -9.30 -0.89 -11.07
C TYR A 153 -10.24 -1.93 -10.46
N MET A 154 -10.04 -2.28 -9.19
CA MET A 154 -10.95 -3.16 -8.46
C MET A 154 -12.29 -2.49 -8.19
N GLN A 155 -12.29 -1.21 -7.82
CA GLN A 155 -13.53 -0.46 -7.58
C GLN A 155 -14.39 -0.34 -8.83
N LYS A 156 -13.80 -0.18 -10.02
CA LYS A 156 -14.53 -0.20 -11.31
C LYS A 156 -15.34 -1.46 -11.58
N LYS A 157 -15.01 -2.58 -10.92
CA LYS A 157 -15.78 -3.83 -11.03
C LYS A 157 -17.04 -3.84 -10.18
N ASN A 158 -17.13 -2.94 -9.20
CA ASN A 158 -18.31 -2.79 -8.38
C ASN A 158 -19.42 -2.08 -9.18
N SER A 159 -20.65 -2.61 -9.13
CA SER A 159 -21.79 -2.08 -9.89
C SER A 159 -22.15 -0.63 -9.52
N LEU A 160 -21.84 -0.20 -8.30
CA LEU A 160 -22.13 1.15 -7.81
C LEU A 160 -21.08 2.18 -8.23
N TYR A 161 -19.95 1.76 -8.83
CA TYR A 161 -18.83 2.65 -9.11
C TYR A 161 -19.20 3.81 -10.03
N SER A 162 -20.05 3.59 -11.04
CA SER A 162 -20.47 4.65 -11.97
C SER A 162 -21.18 5.80 -11.26
N GLN A 163 -21.90 5.51 -10.18
CA GLN A 163 -22.66 6.48 -9.39
C GLN A 163 -21.78 7.10 -8.29
N LEU A 164 -20.89 6.32 -7.67
CA LEU A 164 -20.10 6.73 -6.50
C LEU A 164 -18.67 7.17 -6.84
N LYS A 165 -18.30 7.22 -8.12
CA LYS A 165 -16.92 7.48 -8.57
C LYS A 165 -16.29 8.71 -7.92
N ASP A 166 -17.01 9.82 -7.84
CA ASP A 166 -16.48 11.06 -7.25
C ASP A 166 -16.43 11.01 -5.71
N GLU A 167 -17.13 10.07 -5.07
CA GLU A 167 -17.03 9.80 -3.63
C GLU A 167 -15.90 8.84 -3.27
N THR A 168 -15.43 8.02 -4.22
CA THR A 168 -14.33 7.06 -4.00
C THR A 168 -12.96 7.73 -3.90
N VAL A 169 -12.86 9.04 -4.10
CA VAL A 169 -11.61 9.80 -3.96
C VAL A 169 -11.85 11.06 -3.15
N TRP A 170 -11.08 11.24 -2.08
CA TRP A 170 -11.08 12.49 -1.31
C TRP A 170 -9.76 13.23 -1.48
N SER A 171 -9.85 14.56 -1.48
CA SER A 171 -8.67 15.40 -1.29
C SER A 171 -8.16 15.28 0.14
N MET A 172 -6.91 15.67 0.36
CA MET A 172 -6.30 15.65 1.68
C MET A 172 -6.95 16.67 2.62
N GLU A 173 -7.47 17.79 2.11
CA GLU A 173 -8.23 18.80 2.87
C GLU A 173 -9.54 18.24 3.39
N ARG A 174 -10.28 17.50 2.54
CA ARG A 174 -11.50 16.81 2.97
C ARG A 174 -11.18 15.78 4.03
N PHE A 175 -10.13 14.98 3.82
CA PHE A 175 -9.70 13.98 4.81
C PHE A 175 -9.30 14.62 6.14
N ASN A 176 -8.51 15.69 6.11
CA ASN A 176 -8.11 16.43 7.32
C ASN A 176 -9.31 17.01 8.07
N SER A 177 -10.26 17.62 7.34
CA SER A 177 -11.49 18.17 7.92
C SER A 177 -12.32 17.07 8.60
N TYR A 178 -12.48 15.93 7.94
CA TYR A 178 -13.21 14.79 8.50
C TYR A 178 -12.53 14.23 9.77
N VAL A 179 -11.21 14.09 9.78
CA VAL A 179 -10.45 13.63 10.96
C VAL A 179 -10.58 14.61 12.12
N ASN A 180 -10.49 15.90 11.84
CA ASN A 180 -10.70 16.96 12.83
C ASN A 180 -12.09 16.91 13.46
N GLU A 181 -13.12 16.65 12.65
CA GLU A 181 -14.51 16.63 13.09
C GLU A 181 -14.85 15.33 13.85
N LYS A 182 -14.51 14.16 13.29
CA LYS A 182 -15.01 12.86 13.78
C LYS A 182 -14.10 12.16 14.77
N PHE A 183 -12.78 12.35 14.66
CA PHE A 183 -11.81 11.55 15.42
C PHE A 183 -10.98 12.35 16.39
N ARG A 184 -10.81 13.66 16.19
CA ARG A 184 -9.91 14.47 17.00
C ARG A 184 -10.20 14.38 18.50
N GLN A 185 -11.44 14.63 18.91
CA GLN A 185 -11.82 14.60 20.32
C GLN A 185 -11.82 13.17 20.87
N THR A 186 -12.43 12.23 20.14
CA THR A 186 -12.62 10.84 20.59
C THR A 186 -11.32 10.04 20.65
N LYS A 187 -10.33 10.37 19.83
CA LYS A 187 -9.02 9.70 19.75
C LYS A 187 -7.87 10.55 20.31
N GLY A 188 -8.17 11.73 20.86
CA GLY A 188 -7.17 12.62 21.45
C GLY A 188 -6.11 13.14 20.46
N LEU A 189 -6.48 13.35 19.21
CA LEU A 189 -5.55 13.76 18.15
C LEU A 189 -5.29 15.28 18.20
N PRO A 190 -4.08 15.74 17.81
CA PRO A 190 -3.83 17.15 17.56
C PRO A 190 -4.72 17.69 16.43
N LYS A 191 -4.94 19.00 16.43
CA LYS A 191 -5.58 19.67 15.29
C LYS A 191 -4.74 19.43 14.04
N ASP A 192 -5.40 19.16 12.92
CA ASP A 192 -4.77 18.95 11.63
C ASP A 192 -3.77 17.77 11.65
N TRP A 193 -4.11 16.70 12.36
CA TRP A 193 -3.29 15.48 12.48
C TRP A 193 -2.84 14.94 11.11
N VAL A 194 -3.69 15.05 10.08
CA VAL A 194 -3.39 14.59 8.72
C VAL A 194 -2.20 15.36 8.13
N PHE A 195 -2.19 16.70 8.27
CA PHE A 195 -1.13 17.55 7.72
C PHE A 195 0.09 17.68 8.63
N THR A 196 -0.01 17.26 9.89
CA THR A 196 1.08 17.33 10.87
C THR A 196 1.70 15.95 11.12
N VAL A 197 1.10 15.18 12.03
CA VAL A 197 1.64 13.90 12.50
C VAL A 197 1.67 12.85 11.40
N PHE A 198 0.57 12.70 10.66
CA PHE A 198 0.48 11.70 9.59
C PHE A 198 1.43 12.00 8.43
N THR A 199 1.44 13.25 7.95
CA THR A 199 2.35 13.71 6.90
C THR A 199 3.81 13.50 7.29
N LYS A 200 4.20 13.90 8.51
CA LYS A 200 5.57 13.66 9.02
C LYS A 200 5.89 12.16 9.07
N ARG A 201 4.95 11.31 9.51
CA ARG A 201 5.15 9.86 9.57
C ARG A 201 5.34 9.25 8.17
N MET A 202 4.55 9.67 7.18
CA MET A 202 4.73 9.23 5.79
C MET A 202 6.10 9.62 5.24
N GLN A 203 6.52 10.88 5.45
CA GLN A 203 7.84 11.37 5.04
C GLN A 203 8.98 10.55 5.65
N GLN A 204 8.90 10.25 6.94
CA GLN A 204 9.89 9.41 7.61
C GLN A 204 9.93 7.99 7.02
N ILE A 205 8.78 7.36 6.79
CA ILE A 205 8.71 6.02 6.20
C ILE A 205 9.31 6.02 4.78
N MET A 206 8.91 6.96 3.93
CA MET A 206 9.43 7.08 2.57
C MET A 206 10.95 7.28 2.55
N LEU A 207 11.46 8.15 3.43
CA LEU A 207 12.90 8.39 3.55
C LEU A 207 13.65 7.12 3.97
N GLN A 208 13.12 6.36 4.93
CA GLN A 208 13.73 5.10 5.37
C GLN A 208 13.75 4.06 4.24
N CYS A 209 12.66 3.92 3.50
CA CYS A 209 12.61 3.05 2.31
C CYS A 209 13.61 3.48 1.24
N PHE A 210 13.67 4.78 0.95
CA PHE A 210 14.65 5.34 0.01
C PHE A 210 16.09 5.04 0.48
N LEU A 211 16.43 5.31 1.74
CA LEU A 211 17.77 5.07 2.28
C LEU A 211 18.17 3.59 2.21
N ALA A 212 17.24 2.67 2.45
CA ALA A 212 17.46 1.23 2.33
C ALA A 212 17.70 0.79 0.88
N ALA A 213 17.09 1.46 -0.10
CA ALA A 213 17.22 1.15 -1.52
C ALA A 213 18.32 1.94 -2.25
N ARG A 214 18.77 3.08 -1.71
CA ARG A 214 19.59 4.08 -2.44
C ARG A 214 20.82 3.52 -3.12
N ASN A 215 21.51 2.56 -2.47
CA ASN A 215 22.76 1.99 -2.98
C ASN A 215 22.52 1.04 -4.17
N LYS A 216 21.28 0.64 -4.41
CA LYS A 216 20.86 -0.20 -5.54
C LYS A 216 20.30 0.61 -6.71
N LEU A 217 20.13 1.93 -6.54
CA LEU A 217 19.61 2.80 -7.58
C LEU A 217 20.76 3.30 -8.46
N ASP A 218 20.51 3.39 -9.76
CA ASP A 218 21.44 4.00 -10.70
C ASP A 218 21.62 5.49 -10.38
N ARG A 219 22.87 5.94 -10.33
CA ARG A 219 23.25 7.32 -10.04
C ARG A 219 23.83 7.97 -11.28
N LYS A 220 22.99 8.68 -12.02
CA LYS A 220 23.35 9.34 -13.28
C LYS A 220 22.69 10.71 -13.35
N LEU A 221 23.42 11.68 -13.91
CA LEU A 221 22.90 13.02 -14.14
C LEU A 221 21.65 12.94 -15.04
N GLY A 222 20.62 13.72 -14.70
CA GLY A 222 19.35 13.74 -15.45
C GLY A 222 18.38 12.60 -15.12
N TYR A 223 18.75 11.67 -14.23
CA TYR A 223 17.80 10.65 -13.76
C TYR A 223 16.91 11.22 -12.67
N PHE A 224 15.60 11.04 -12.85
CA PHE A 224 14.56 11.36 -11.89
C PHE A 224 13.50 10.24 -11.91
N ASP A 225 12.72 10.15 -10.84
CA ASP A 225 11.59 9.21 -10.79
C ASP A 225 10.49 9.72 -9.84
N LEU A 226 9.23 9.41 -10.15
CA LEU A 226 8.07 9.74 -9.34
C LEU A 226 7.47 8.45 -8.79
N ILE A 227 7.64 8.23 -7.49
CA ILE A 227 7.22 6.99 -6.83
C ILE A 227 5.90 7.23 -6.10
N GLY A 228 4.86 6.49 -6.46
CA GLY A 228 3.59 6.48 -5.72
C GLY A 228 3.65 5.52 -4.54
N CYS A 229 3.43 6.04 -3.34
CA CYS A 229 3.45 5.27 -2.11
C CYS A 229 2.04 5.14 -1.54
N ASP A 230 1.65 3.92 -1.17
CA ASP A 230 0.32 3.62 -0.70
C ASP A 230 0.37 3.35 0.81
N PHE A 231 -0.41 4.10 1.58
CA PHE A 231 -0.47 3.99 3.04
C PHE A 231 -1.86 3.58 3.52
N LEU A 232 -1.90 2.78 4.57
CA LEU A 232 -3.12 2.48 5.32
C LEU A 232 -2.99 3.03 6.73
N ILE A 233 -4.11 3.48 7.29
CA ILE A 233 -4.21 3.86 8.70
C ILE A 233 -5.10 2.83 9.38
N ASP A 234 -4.68 2.30 10.53
CA ASP A 234 -5.53 1.41 11.33
C ASP A 234 -6.39 2.18 12.35
N GLU A 235 -7.32 1.49 13.01
CA GLU A 235 -8.24 2.09 13.98
C GLU A 235 -7.57 2.80 15.17
N ASN A 236 -6.29 2.49 15.40
CA ASN A 236 -5.43 3.07 16.43
C ASN A 236 -4.56 4.21 15.88
N PHE A 237 -4.84 4.67 14.67
CA PHE A 237 -4.12 5.74 13.98
C PHE A 237 -2.64 5.40 13.71
N LYS A 238 -2.28 4.11 13.69
CA LYS A 238 -0.95 3.68 13.23
C LYS A 238 -0.93 3.66 11.71
N VAL A 239 0.19 4.13 11.17
CA VAL A 239 0.43 4.28 9.73
C VAL A 239 1.22 3.09 9.21
N TRP A 240 0.70 2.47 8.18
CA TRP A 240 1.27 1.30 7.52
C TRP A 240 1.55 1.59 6.05
N LEU A 241 2.77 1.32 5.60
CA LEU A 241 3.11 1.28 4.18
C LEU A 241 2.60 -0.03 3.57
N LEU A 242 1.87 0.06 2.47
CA LEU A 242 1.36 -1.10 1.72
C LEU A 242 2.29 -1.47 0.57
N GLU A 243 2.67 -0.47 -0.25
CA GLU A 243 3.54 -0.63 -1.41
C GLU A 243 4.14 0.71 -1.86
N MET A 244 5.23 0.64 -2.64
CA MET A 244 5.82 1.75 -3.38
C MET A 244 5.88 1.37 -4.87
N ASN A 245 5.29 2.20 -5.71
CA ASN A 245 5.10 1.96 -7.15
C ASN A 245 5.92 2.95 -7.96
N SER A 246 6.87 2.46 -8.76
CA SER A 246 7.68 3.29 -9.68
C SER A 246 6.94 3.74 -10.94
N ASN A 247 5.73 3.25 -11.18
CA ASN A 247 4.86 3.73 -12.26
C ASN A 247 3.47 4.04 -11.72
N PRO A 248 3.33 5.12 -10.92
CA PRO A 248 2.04 5.46 -10.34
C PRO A 248 1.08 5.91 -11.42
N ALA A 249 -0.16 5.40 -11.37
CA ALA A 249 -1.20 5.87 -12.28
C ALA A 249 -1.55 7.35 -12.00
N LEU A 250 -1.52 8.16 -13.04
CA LEU A 250 -1.83 9.60 -13.03
C LEU A 250 -3.13 9.92 -13.78
N HIS A 251 -4.15 9.06 -13.64
CA HIS A 251 -5.43 9.25 -14.32
C HIS A 251 -6.28 10.32 -13.64
N THR A 252 -6.93 11.17 -14.43
CA THR A 252 -7.80 12.27 -13.98
C THR A 252 -9.28 11.91 -14.13
N ASN A 253 -9.64 10.69 -13.71
CA ASN A 253 -10.95 10.14 -14.05
C ASN A 253 -12.10 10.75 -13.24
N CYS A 254 -11.91 11.12 -11.97
CA CYS A 254 -12.91 11.78 -11.13
C CYS A 254 -12.59 13.27 -10.93
N LYS A 255 -13.54 14.05 -10.41
CA LYS A 255 -13.38 15.50 -10.21
C LYS A 255 -12.14 15.84 -9.38
N ALA A 256 -11.97 15.20 -8.23
CA ALA A 256 -10.82 15.44 -7.34
C ALA A 256 -9.48 15.19 -8.05
N LEU A 257 -9.37 14.11 -8.84
CA LEU A 257 -8.12 13.78 -9.53
C LEU A 257 -7.79 14.73 -10.68
N ARG A 258 -8.77 15.39 -11.30
CA ARG A 258 -8.53 16.43 -12.30
C ARG A 258 -7.86 17.66 -11.72
N GLU A 259 -8.03 17.90 -10.43
CA GLU A 259 -7.41 19.02 -9.71
C GLU A 259 -6.05 18.59 -9.15
N ILE A 260 -5.99 17.44 -8.48
CA ILE A 260 -4.80 16.99 -7.74
C ILE A 260 -3.66 16.53 -8.66
N ILE A 261 -3.95 15.72 -9.68
CA ILE A 261 -2.89 15.11 -10.50
C ILE A 261 -2.09 16.14 -11.30
N PRO A 262 -2.71 17.12 -12.00
CA PRO A 262 -1.94 18.12 -12.71
C PRO A 262 -1.04 18.95 -11.80
N ALA A 263 -1.47 19.27 -10.58
CA ALA A 263 -0.64 19.97 -9.60
C ALA A 263 0.60 19.16 -9.22
N VAL A 264 0.43 17.87 -8.88
CA VAL A 264 1.57 16.97 -8.56
C VAL A 264 2.54 16.88 -9.74
N VAL A 265 2.04 16.76 -10.98
CA VAL A 265 2.89 16.69 -12.17
C VAL A 265 3.62 18.00 -12.40
N TYR A 266 2.93 19.14 -12.31
CA TYR A 266 3.52 20.45 -12.54
C TYR A 266 4.59 20.79 -11.50
N GLU A 267 4.36 20.44 -10.23
CA GLU A 267 5.36 20.60 -9.17
C GLU A 267 6.55 19.63 -9.30
N SER A 268 6.42 18.56 -10.09
CA SER A 268 7.48 17.58 -10.32
C SER A 268 8.38 17.87 -11.52
N LEU A 269 7.95 18.75 -12.43
CA LEU A 269 8.67 19.17 -13.64
C LEU A 269 9.45 20.47 -13.40
#